data_AF-A0A928VTN4-F1
#
_entry.id   AF-A0A928VTN4-F1
#
_cell.length_a   1.000
_cell.length_b   1.000
_cell.length_c   1.000
_cell.angle_alpha   90.00
_cell.angle_beta   90.00
_cell.angle_gamma   90.00
#
_symmetry.space_group_name_H-M   'P 1'
#
loop_
_entity.id
_entity.type
_entity.pdbx_description
1 polymer ?
#
loop_
_entity_poly.entity_id
_entity_poly.type
_entity_poly.pdbx_seq_one_letter_code
_entity_poly.pdbx_strand_id
1 'polypeptide(L)' 'MLRDVVITRVNQVWSTDITYLPFRRSHFYLVAIMDWFSRKVLSWRLSNTLEMRFCIEALQSALKDYP' A
#
# COMPACT_ATOMS: atom_id res chain seq x y z
N MET A 1 -10.82 -12.59 2.27
CA MET A 1 -10.95 -11.79 3.52
C MET A 1 -10.39 -12.61 4.66
N LEU A 2 -9.57 -12.00 5.51
CA LEU A 2 -9.09 -12.62 6.75
C LEU A 2 -10.28 -12.79 7.69
N ARG A 3 -10.90 -13.97 7.67
CA ARG A 3 -11.95 -14.33 8.61
C ARG A 3 -11.27 -14.76 9.90
N ASP A 4 -11.86 -14.38 11.03
CA ASP A 4 -11.45 -14.80 12.38
C ASP A 4 -10.09 -14.29 12.89
N VAL A 5 -9.54 -13.23 12.28
CA VAL A 5 -8.32 -12.57 12.78
C VAL A 5 -8.70 -11.32 13.58
N VAL A 6 -8.54 -11.38 14.90
CA VAL A 6 -8.66 -10.20 15.77
C VAL A 6 -7.38 -9.38 15.67
N ILE A 7 -7.50 -8.14 15.21
CA ILE A 7 -6.37 -7.20 15.08
C ILE A 7 -6.30 -6.36 16.35
N THR A 8 -5.25 -6.53 17.14
CA THR A 8 -5.13 -5.93 18.49
C THR A 8 -3.98 -4.94 18.62
N ARG A 9 -3.11 -4.84 17.63
CA ARG A 9 -1.95 -3.92 17.64
C ARG A 9 -1.56 -3.42 16.26
N VAL A 10 -0.79 -2.34 16.24
CA VAL A 10 -0.09 -1.84 15.05
C VAL A 10 0.89 -2.89 14.50
N ASN A 11 1.12 -2.85 13.19
CA ASN A 11 2.01 -3.77 12.45
C ASN A 11 1.63 -5.25 12.53
N GLN A 12 0.39 -5.57 12.90
CA GLN A 12 -0.09 -6.96 12.89
C GLN A 12 -0.57 -7.41 11.51
N VAL A 13 -1.29 -6.53 10.81
CA VAL A 13 -1.84 -6.79 9.48
C VAL A 13 -1.71 -5.51 8.66
N TRP A 14 -1.16 -5.64 7.45
CA TRP A 14 -1.12 -4.55 6.48
C TRP A 14 -2.05 -4.87 5.30
N SER A 15 -2.67 -3.83 4.76
CA SER A 15 -3.40 -3.88 3.50
C SER A 15 -2.57 -3.22 2.42
N THR A 16 -2.69 -3.72 1.20
CA THR A 16 -2.17 -3.05 0.01
C THR A 16 -3.31 -2.91 -0.98
N ASP A 17 -3.46 -1.72 -1.53
CA ASP A 17 -4.44 -1.43 -2.58
C ASP A 17 -3.78 -0.60 -3.66
N ILE A 18 -4.19 -0.87 -4.91
CA ILE A 18 -3.76 -0.12 -6.09
C ILE A 18 -5.00 0.57 -6.66
N THR A 19 -4.90 1.89 -6.86
CA THR A 19 -5.98 2.67 -7.47
C THR A 19 -5.47 3.52 -8.64
N TYR A 20 -6.41 3.86 -9.50
CA TYR A 20 -6.20 4.76 -10.63
C TYR A 20 -6.49 6.19 -10.20
N LEU A 21 -5.53 7.08 -10.41
CA LEU A 21 -5.69 8.52 -10.20
C LEU A 21 -5.87 9.20 -11.57
N PRO A 22 -7.04 9.78 -11.86
CA PRO A 22 -7.26 10.48 -13.12
C PRO A 22 -6.40 11.74 -13.21
N PHE A 23 -5.72 11.92 -14.35
CA PHE A 23 -4.90 13.09 -14.62
C PHE A 23 -5.00 13.54 -16.09
N ARG A 24 -5.77 14.62 -16.30
CA ARG A 24 -6.01 15.23 -17.62
C ARG A 24 -6.48 14.19 -18.65
N ARG A 25 -5.61 13.82 -19.60
CA ARG A 25 -5.88 12.87 -20.68
C ARG A 25 -5.33 11.46 -20.40
N SER A 26 -4.86 11.21 -19.19
CA SER A 26 -4.27 9.93 -18.77
C SER A 26 -4.62 9.62 -17.31
N HIS A 27 -4.04 8.57 -16.77
CA HIS A 27 -4.18 8.14 -15.38
C HIS A 27 -2.81 7.75 -14.83
N PHE A 28 -2.64 7.89 -13.52
CA PHE A 28 -1.52 7.32 -12.78
C PHE A 28 -2.02 6.16 -11.92
N TYR A 29 -1.10 5.26 -11.56
CA TYR A 29 -1.31 4.16 -10.66
C TYR A 29 -0.68 4.49 -9.32
N LEU A 30 -1.49 4.56 -8.28
CA LEU A 30 -1.04 4.71 -6.91
C LEU A 30 -1.16 3.36 -6.21
N VAL A 31 -0.06 2.86 -5.66
CA VAL A 31 -0.07 1.78 -4.66
C VAL A 31 0.13 2.40 -3.28
N ALA A 32 -0.64 1.96 -2.31
CA ALA A 32 -0.48 2.35 -0.91
C ALA A 32 -0.51 1.11 -0.02
N ILE A 33 0.46 1.04 0.91
CA ILE A 33 0.51 0.04 1.98
C ILE A 33 0.08 0.73 3.26
N MET A 34 -0.91 0.16 3.94
CA MET A 34 -1.53 0.75 5.11
C MET A 34 -1.63 -0.27 6.24
N ASP A 35 -1.29 0.14 7.45
CA ASP A 35 -1.54 -0.65 8.66
C ASP A 35 -3.04 -0.66 8.99
N TRP A 36 -3.61 -1.85 9.20
CA TRP A 36 -5.04 -1.99 9.42
C TRP A 36 -5.50 -1.42 10.76
N PHE A 37 -4.68 -1.53 11.80
CA PHE A 37 -5.04 -1.09 13.15
C PHE A 37 -5.00 0.43 13.30
N SER A 38 -3.87 1.05 12.94
CA SER A 38 -3.67 2.50 13.04
C SER A 38 -4.26 3.31 11.89
N ARG A 39 -4.65 2.65 10.78
CA ARG A 39 -5.07 3.30 9.52
C ARG A 39 -3.98 4.18 8.90
N LYS A 40 -2.72 4.02 9.31
CA LYS A 40 -1.57 4.78 8.82
C LYS A 40 -1.08 4.23 7.48
N VAL A 41 -0.90 5.10 6.50
CA VAL A 41 -0.16 4.77 5.27
C VAL A 41 1.33 4.66 5.61
N LEU A 42 1.88 3.46 5.45
CA LEU A 42 3.27 3.14 5.77
C LEU A 42 4.20 3.51 4.63
N SER A 43 3.80 3.20 3.40
CA SER A 43 4.53 3.56 2.18
C SER A 43 3.58 3.64 1.00
N TRP A 44 3.95 4.40 -0.02
CA TRP A 44 3.21 4.54 -1.25
C TRP A 44 4.15 4.85 -2.43
N ARG A 45 3.71 4.49 -3.64
CA ARG A 45 4.42 4.80 -4.89
C ARG A 45 3.43 5.16 -5.99
N LEU A 46 3.83 6.08 -6.86
CA LEU A 46 3.07 6.51 -8.02
C LEU A 46 3.82 6.10 -9.29
N SER A 47 3.11 5.51 -10.25
CA SER A 47 3.64 5.15 -11.56
C SER A 47 2.69 5.59 -12.68
N ASN A 48 3.23 5.92 -13.85
CA ASN A 48 2.44 6.13 -15.06
C ASN A 48 2.07 4.81 -15.76
N THR A 49 2.66 3.68 -15.35
CA THR A 49 2.40 2.33 -15.87
C THR A 49 2.08 1.36 -14.74
N LEU A 50 1.23 0.36 -15.01
CA LEU A 50 0.93 -0.72 -14.06
C LEU A 50 2.02 -1.79 -14.12
N GLU A 51 3.16 -1.52 -13.47
CA GLU A 51 4.30 -2.44 -13.40
C GLU A 51 4.49 -3.05 -12.01
N MET A 52 5.03 -4.26 -11.92
CA MET A 52 5.27 -4.88 -10.60
C MET A 52 6.29 -4.11 -9.75
N ARG A 53 7.25 -3.42 -10.40
CA ARG A 53 8.40 -2.81 -9.75
C ARG A 53 8.02 -1.80 -8.67
N PHE A 54 7.10 -0.88 -8.97
CA PHE A 54 6.72 0.17 -8.02
C PHE A 54 5.99 -0.40 -6.79
N CYS A 55 5.26 -1.51 -6.95
CA CYS A 55 4.64 -2.23 -5.83
C CYS A 55 5.69 -2.86 -4.90
N ILE A 56 6.72 -3.49 -5.47
CA ILE A 56 7.83 -4.08 -4.70
C ILE A 56 8.57 -2.98 -3.93
N GLU A 57 8.85 -1.85 -4.57
CA GLU A 57 9.54 -0.73 -3.93
C GLU A 57 8.75 -0.12 -2.77
N ALA A 58 7.42 -0.01 -2.90
CA ALA A 58 6.55 0.42 -1.81
C ALA A 58 6.63 -0.56 -0.62
N LEU A 59 6.60 -1.88 -0.90
CA LEU A 59 6.69 -2.91 0.13
C LEU A 59 8.04 -2.92 0.82
N GLN A 60 9.14 -2.84 0.07
CA GLN A 60 10.48 -2.79 0.62
C GLN A 60 10.69 -1.54 1.49
N SER A 61 10.16 -0.39 1.08
CA SER A 61 10.18 0.83 1.90
C SER A 61 9.38 0.65 3.20
N ALA A 62 8.17 0.08 3.14
CA ALA A 62 7.36 -0.17 4.33
C ALA A 62 8.08 -1.11 5.32
N LEU A 63 8.63 -2.23 4.84
CA LEU A 63 9.37 -3.19 5.68
C LEU A 63 10.64 -2.61 6.28
N LYS A 64 11.31 -1.70 5.58
CA LYS A 64 12.53 -1.03 6.07
C LYS A 64 12.22 -0.05 7.20
N ASP A 65 11.15 0.72 7.06
CA ASP A 65 10.83 1.81 7.98
C ASP A 65 9.94 1.36 9.16
N TYR A 66 9.25 0.22 9.02
CA TYR A 66 8.32 -0.35 10.01
C TYR A 66 8.53 -1.86 10.19
N PRO A 67 9.55 -2.28 10.98
CA PRO A 67 9.77 -3.69 11.31
C PRO A 67 8.69 -4.27 12.24
#